data_AF-A0A1U7YF97-F1
#
_entry.id   AF-A0A1U7YF97-F1
#
_cell.length_a   1.000
_cell.length_b   1.000
_cell.length_c   1.000
_cell.angle_alpha   90.00
_cell.angle_beta   90.00
_cell.angle_gamma   90.00
#
_symmetry.space_group_name_H-M   'P 1'
#
loop_
_entity.id
_entity.type
_entity.pdbx_description
1 polymer ?
#
loop_
_entity_poly.entity_id
_entity_poly.type
_entity_poly.pdbx_seq_one_letter_code
_entity_poly.pdbx_strand_id
1 'polypeptide(L)'
;MDSSSISSIESLVNEIKKEMFSNQEFNTFLTPISAYDTAWLAMISYNNQEKAINGHSFSGPMFESCLNWILNNQNEQGFWGESNGENLPTISSLTATLACMIALKKWNVGETNIKKGLKFIHANTEILLKENSQQFPRWFTIVFPAMVQLAKSVGLETIFVNGSERLLSDVVMKRKVILESEKLMDMTAGHDQPLLAYLESFPNYFVDQKDQILKHLSEDGSLFQSPSATAQAFMSTGNQKCLEYLMSIVHKCPNGVPSRFPVDEELINLCMIDHIQRMGLANHFNKEIEQILGQVYENQMNNQNEYLSEISTLPERLFKDSLAFRLLRLQGYKINQGSVCWFVRQPQMRAYIEKNQERFTCVMYNVYRATDLMFNGETEMEKVRSFARNFLESSMKVVNNEDNLLLLPSLQKVVYINFTFLLLMRKIHSFS
;
A
#
# COMPACT_ATOMS: atom_id res chain seq x y z
N MET A 1 43.18 1.76 -8.50
CA MET A 1 42.20 1.12 -7.60
C MET A 1 42.89 -0.11 -7.04
N ASP A 2 42.96 -0.24 -5.72
CA ASP A 2 43.61 -1.37 -5.07
C ASP A 2 42.86 -2.69 -5.37
N SER A 3 43.58 -3.79 -5.52
CA SER A 3 43.01 -5.11 -5.82
C SER A 3 42.02 -5.60 -4.74
N SER A 4 42.18 -5.13 -3.49
CA SER A 4 41.27 -5.43 -2.38
C SER A 4 39.90 -4.78 -2.52
N SER A 5 39.80 -3.57 -3.09
CA SER A 5 38.52 -2.87 -3.25
C SER A 5 37.70 -3.44 -4.41
N ILE A 6 38.35 -3.91 -5.47
CA ILE A 6 37.69 -4.58 -6.60
C ILE A 6 37.05 -5.90 -6.15
N SER A 7 37.78 -6.70 -5.35
CA SER A 7 37.26 -7.95 -4.77
C SER A 7 36.04 -7.72 -3.87
N SER A 8 36.01 -6.60 -3.13
CA SER A 8 34.86 -6.22 -2.30
C SER A 8 33.63 -5.81 -3.13
N ILE A 9 33.82 -5.10 -4.24
CA ILE A 9 32.71 -4.69 -5.13
C ILE A 9 32.10 -5.90 -5.83
N GLU A 10 32.93 -6.81 -6.36
CA GLU A 10 32.45 -8.04 -7.00
C GLU A 10 31.65 -8.91 -6.03
N SER A 11 32.07 -8.99 -4.77
CA SER A 11 31.32 -9.68 -3.72
C SER A 11 29.93 -9.09 -3.52
N LEU A 12 29.83 -7.76 -3.38
CA LEU A 12 28.55 -7.06 -3.21
C LEU A 12 27.64 -7.20 -4.43
N VAL A 13 28.20 -7.14 -5.65
CA VAL A 13 27.45 -7.36 -6.88
C VAL A 13 26.87 -8.78 -6.93
N ASN A 14 27.65 -9.79 -6.54
CA ASN A 14 27.19 -11.18 -6.50
C ASN A 14 26.12 -11.41 -5.43
N GLU A 15 26.25 -10.76 -4.28
CA GLU A 15 25.23 -10.75 -3.22
C GLU A 15 23.92 -10.14 -3.74
N ILE A 16 23.97 -8.96 -4.36
CA ILE A 16 22.82 -8.33 -4.99
C ILE A 16 22.19 -9.24 -6.06
N LYS A 17 22.98 -9.88 -6.92
CA LYS A 17 22.47 -10.84 -7.93
C LYS A 17 21.69 -11.98 -7.31
N LYS A 18 22.23 -12.53 -6.21
CA LYS A 18 21.61 -13.65 -5.50
C LYS A 18 20.33 -13.21 -4.79
N GLU A 19 20.36 -12.08 -4.09
CA GLU A 19 19.24 -11.62 -3.28
C GLU A 19 18.12 -11.01 -4.11
N MET A 20 18.44 -10.19 -5.11
CA MET A 20 17.46 -9.40 -5.85
C MET A 20 16.93 -10.09 -7.11
N PHE A 21 17.77 -10.88 -7.80
CA PHE A 21 17.41 -11.44 -9.12
C PHE A 21 17.19 -12.96 -9.11
N SER A 22 17.75 -13.68 -8.13
CA SER A 22 17.67 -15.15 -8.06
C SER A 22 16.70 -15.66 -6.98
N ASN A 23 16.28 -14.79 -6.05
CA ASN A 23 15.38 -15.16 -4.96
C ASN A 23 13.92 -15.05 -5.42
N GLN A 24 13.22 -16.18 -5.51
CA GLN A 24 11.82 -16.24 -5.90
C GLN A 24 10.88 -15.52 -4.91
N GLU A 25 11.32 -15.33 -3.66
CA GLU A 25 10.55 -14.63 -2.62
C GLU A 25 10.94 -13.16 -2.49
N PHE A 26 11.87 -12.64 -3.32
CA PHE A 26 12.37 -11.27 -3.21
C PHE A 26 11.24 -10.23 -3.24
N ASN A 27 10.28 -10.41 -4.15
CA ASN A 27 9.12 -9.51 -4.27
C ASN A 27 8.28 -9.48 -2.99
N THR A 28 8.23 -10.60 -2.26
CA THR A 28 7.55 -10.67 -0.96
C THR A 28 8.33 -9.95 0.13
N PHE A 29 9.67 -10.03 0.13
CA PHE A 29 10.52 -9.23 1.03
C PHE A 29 10.45 -7.72 0.76
N LEU A 30 10.22 -7.33 -0.50
CA LEU A 30 10.07 -5.93 -0.90
C LEU A 30 8.74 -5.30 -0.48
N THR A 31 7.73 -6.11 -0.17
CA THR A 31 6.40 -5.57 0.11
C THR A 31 6.33 -5.08 1.55
N PRO A 32 6.02 -3.79 1.79
CA PRO A 32 5.91 -3.26 3.14
C PRO A 32 4.86 -4.01 3.94
N ILE A 33 5.23 -4.44 5.15
CA ILE A 33 4.31 -5.10 6.08
C ILE A 33 3.34 -4.05 6.64
N SER A 34 2.05 -4.37 6.61
CA SER A 34 1.02 -3.58 7.27
C SER A 34 0.73 -4.15 8.65
N ALA A 35 1.09 -3.39 9.69
CA ALA A 35 0.74 -3.75 11.05
C ALA A 35 -0.79 -3.80 11.28
N TYR A 36 -1.54 -2.95 10.58
CA TYR A 36 -3.00 -2.92 10.64
C TYR A 36 -3.60 -4.22 10.10
N ASP A 37 -3.21 -4.63 8.89
CA ASP A 37 -3.70 -5.86 8.26
C ASP A 37 -3.24 -7.12 9.00
N THR A 38 -1.98 -7.13 9.47
CA THR A 38 -1.45 -8.21 10.29
C THR A 38 -2.25 -8.39 11.57
N ALA A 39 -2.69 -7.30 12.21
CA ALA A 39 -3.57 -7.36 13.37
C ALA A 39 -4.95 -7.94 13.05
N TRP A 40 -5.53 -7.62 11.89
CA TRP A 40 -6.80 -8.21 11.46
C TRP A 40 -6.72 -9.72 11.25
N LEU A 41 -5.64 -10.22 10.64
CA LEU A 41 -5.42 -11.67 10.52
C LEU A 41 -5.20 -12.33 11.88
N ALA A 42 -4.43 -11.68 12.77
CA ALA A 42 -4.18 -12.18 14.12
C ALA A 42 -5.49 -12.33 14.94
N MET A 43 -6.55 -11.58 14.61
CA MET A 43 -7.84 -11.69 15.31
C MET A 43 -8.71 -12.87 14.86
N ILE A 44 -8.35 -13.60 13.80
CA ILE A 44 -9.13 -14.74 13.30
C ILE A 44 -8.98 -15.93 14.26
N SER A 45 -10.09 -16.54 14.66
CA SER A 45 -10.12 -17.72 15.55
C SER A 45 -10.32 -19.01 14.74
N TYR A 46 -9.76 -20.13 15.21
CA TYR A 46 -10.08 -21.46 14.67
C TYR A 46 -11.59 -21.78 14.70
N ASN A 47 -12.33 -21.23 15.68
CA ASN A 47 -13.77 -21.43 15.79
C ASN A 47 -14.59 -20.78 14.66
N ASN A 48 -13.95 -19.98 13.80
CA ASN A 48 -14.59 -19.40 12.61
C ASN A 48 -14.71 -20.42 11.47
N GLN A 49 -14.13 -21.61 11.60
CA GLN A 49 -14.44 -22.78 10.77
C GLN A 49 -15.58 -23.56 11.41
N GLU A 50 -16.60 -23.91 10.64
CA GLU A 50 -17.78 -24.62 11.15
C GLU A 50 -17.39 -25.93 11.87
N LYS A 51 -17.93 -26.05 13.09
CA LYS A 51 -18.07 -27.25 13.93
C LYS A 51 -16.76 -27.88 14.43
N ALA A 52 -16.58 -27.74 15.74
CA ALA A 52 -15.71 -28.56 16.56
C ALA A 52 -15.81 -30.04 16.17
N ILE A 53 -14.82 -30.51 15.41
CA ILE A 53 -14.59 -31.94 15.20
C ILE A 53 -13.94 -32.43 16.51
N ASN A 54 -14.62 -33.31 17.23
CA ASN A 54 -14.15 -34.04 18.42
C ASN A 54 -14.20 -33.32 19.80
N GLY A 55 -15.04 -32.30 20.00
CA GLY A 55 -15.33 -31.79 21.35
C GLY A 55 -14.19 -31.06 22.06
N HIS A 56 -13.04 -30.86 21.39
CA HIS A 56 -11.98 -29.97 21.82
C HIS A 56 -12.09 -28.66 21.03
N SER A 57 -12.59 -27.61 21.68
CA SER A 57 -12.53 -26.26 21.12
C SER A 57 -11.07 -25.79 21.12
N PHE A 58 -10.42 -25.77 19.96
CA PHE A 58 -9.15 -25.07 19.81
C PHE A 58 -9.42 -23.56 19.95
N SER A 59 -9.16 -23.03 21.15
CA SER A 59 -9.28 -21.61 21.46
C SER A 59 -7.93 -20.94 21.22
N GLY A 60 -7.69 -20.45 20.01
CA GLY A 60 -6.44 -19.76 19.66
C GLY A 60 -6.53 -19.03 18.32
N PRO A 61 -5.55 -18.16 18.02
CA PRO A 61 -5.47 -17.48 16.73
C PRO A 61 -5.18 -18.49 15.62
N MET A 62 -5.94 -18.40 14.53
CA MET A 62 -5.69 -19.22 13.33
C MET A 62 -4.33 -18.91 12.70
N PHE A 63 -3.91 -17.64 12.78
CA PHE A 63 -2.64 -17.16 12.24
C PHE A 63 -1.70 -16.73 13.39
N GLU A 64 -1.13 -17.71 14.09
CA GLU A 64 -0.20 -17.48 15.22
C GLU A 64 1.01 -16.62 14.83
N SER A 65 1.52 -16.78 13.60
CA SER A 65 2.63 -15.98 13.07
C SER A 65 2.32 -14.48 13.06
N CYS A 66 1.09 -14.08 12.72
CA CYS A 66 0.65 -12.69 12.74
C CYS A 66 0.63 -12.14 14.19
N LEU A 67 0.13 -12.91 15.16
CA LEU A 67 0.14 -12.49 16.56
C LEU A 67 1.56 -12.35 17.12
N ASN A 68 2.43 -13.31 16.81
CA ASN A 68 3.85 -13.27 17.18
C ASN A 68 4.56 -12.09 16.53
N TRP A 69 4.23 -11.74 15.29
CA TRP A 69 4.78 -10.56 14.64
C TRP A 69 4.41 -9.29 15.40
N ILE A 70 3.14 -9.12 15.81
CA ILE A 70 2.68 -7.93 16.55
C ILE A 70 3.46 -7.80 17.87
N LEU A 71 3.62 -8.89 18.62
CA LEU A 71 4.35 -8.91 19.90
C LEU A 71 5.80 -8.40 19.76
N ASN A 72 6.44 -8.73 18.64
CA ASN A 72 7.88 -8.53 18.43
C ASN A 72 8.23 -7.30 17.58
N ASN A 73 7.25 -6.60 16.99
CA ASN A 73 7.49 -5.48 16.06
C ASN A 73 6.88 -4.14 16.51
N GLN A 74 6.67 -3.96 17.81
CA GLN A 74 6.37 -2.64 18.36
C GLN A 74 7.65 -1.81 18.41
N ASN A 75 7.61 -0.56 17.93
CA ASN A 75 8.78 0.29 17.98
C ASN A 75 9.08 0.82 19.38
N GLU A 76 10.25 1.46 19.55
CA GLU A 76 10.71 2.00 20.83
C GLU A 76 9.79 3.09 21.39
N GLN A 77 9.11 3.83 20.52
CA GLN A 77 8.13 4.87 20.89
C GLN A 77 6.76 4.30 21.28
N GLY A 78 6.58 2.97 21.20
CA GLY A 78 5.39 2.27 21.64
C GLY A 78 4.27 2.16 20.60
N PHE A 79 4.51 2.47 19.34
CA PHE A 79 3.52 2.33 18.27
C PHE A 79 3.87 1.26 17.25
N TRP A 80 2.88 0.91 16.44
CA TRP A 80 3.05 0.15 15.20
C TRP A 80 2.58 1.01 14.02
N GLY A 81 3.12 0.74 12.84
CA GLY A 81 2.78 1.44 11.60
C GLY A 81 3.91 2.33 11.08
N GLU A 82 3.59 3.11 10.06
CA GLU A 82 4.58 3.88 9.30
C GLU A 82 5.06 5.12 10.05
N SER A 83 6.37 5.35 9.98
CA SER A 83 7.01 6.59 10.41
C SER A 83 7.45 7.41 9.21
N ASN A 84 7.51 8.74 9.35
CA ASN A 84 8.06 9.62 8.33
C ASN A 84 9.61 9.53 8.28
N GLY A 85 10.26 10.32 7.42
CA GLY A 85 11.73 10.32 7.26
C GLY A 85 12.53 10.69 8.51
N GLU A 86 11.88 11.29 9.51
CA GLU A 86 12.48 11.65 10.80
C GLU A 86 12.15 10.63 11.90
N ASN A 87 11.62 9.46 11.51
CA ASN A 87 11.09 8.45 12.42
C ASN A 87 9.95 8.95 13.33
N LEU A 88 9.22 9.99 12.91
CA LEU A 88 8.03 10.45 13.64
C LEU A 88 6.80 9.66 13.17
N PRO A 89 5.83 9.38 14.07
CA PRO A 89 4.61 8.69 13.72
C PRO A 89 3.82 9.45 12.66
N THR A 90 3.10 8.73 11.83
CA THR A 90 2.12 9.30 10.89
C THR A 90 0.71 9.01 11.37
N ILE A 91 -0.30 9.59 10.71
CA ILE A 91 -1.70 9.35 11.06
C ILE A 91 -2.11 7.86 10.95
N SER A 92 -1.44 7.07 10.10
CA SER A 92 -1.64 5.61 10.00
C SER A 92 -1.14 4.84 11.22
N SER A 93 -0.21 5.40 11.99
CA SER A 93 0.28 4.81 13.23
C SER A 93 -0.81 4.71 14.30
N LEU A 94 -1.80 5.62 14.29
CA LEU A 94 -2.93 5.58 15.21
C LEU A 94 -3.81 4.34 14.95
N THR A 95 -4.20 4.11 13.70
CA THR A 95 -5.06 2.98 13.33
C THR A 95 -4.33 1.64 13.49
N ALA A 96 -3.08 1.55 13.05
CA ALA A 96 -2.25 0.37 13.21
C ALA A 96 -2.02 0.00 14.69
N THR A 97 -1.74 0.98 15.54
CA THR A 97 -1.52 0.75 16.98
C THR A 97 -2.80 0.31 17.67
N LEU A 98 -3.94 0.91 17.35
CA LEU A 98 -5.24 0.46 17.87
C LEU A 98 -5.52 -0.99 17.47
N ALA A 99 -5.39 -1.33 16.17
CA ALA A 99 -5.61 -2.68 15.68
C ALA A 99 -4.71 -3.70 16.38
N CYS A 100 -3.40 -3.41 16.51
CA CYS A 100 -2.45 -4.26 17.21
C CYS A 100 -2.84 -4.49 18.68
N MET A 101 -3.20 -3.42 19.41
CA MET A 101 -3.63 -3.55 20.80
C MET A 101 -4.93 -4.37 20.93
N ILE A 102 -5.88 -4.21 20.00
CA ILE A 102 -7.12 -5.00 19.98
C ILE A 102 -6.80 -6.48 19.77
N ALA A 103 -5.91 -6.81 18.84
CA ALA A 103 -5.49 -8.19 18.59
C ALA A 103 -4.80 -8.81 19.83
N LEU A 104 -3.88 -8.08 20.47
CA LEU A 104 -3.23 -8.52 21.71
C LEU A 104 -4.23 -8.72 22.85
N LYS A 105 -5.17 -7.77 23.00
CA LYS A 105 -6.22 -7.83 24.03
C LYS A 105 -7.14 -9.02 23.83
N LYS A 106 -7.52 -9.33 22.59
CA LYS A 106 -8.37 -10.48 22.24
C LYS A 106 -7.81 -11.81 22.75
N TRP A 107 -6.50 -11.98 22.68
CA TRP A 107 -5.81 -13.20 23.10
C TRP A 107 -5.21 -13.11 24.50
N ASN A 108 -5.45 -12.01 25.22
CA ASN A 108 -4.91 -11.75 26.55
C ASN A 108 -3.38 -11.91 26.65
N VAL A 109 -2.66 -11.38 25.66
CA VAL A 109 -1.19 -11.37 25.58
C VAL A 109 -0.65 -9.94 25.44
N GLY A 110 0.65 -9.75 25.61
CA GLY A 110 1.32 -8.48 25.29
C GLY A 110 0.89 -7.29 26.17
N GLU A 111 0.61 -7.51 27.46
CA GLU A 111 0.14 -6.43 28.38
C GLU A 111 1.11 -5.23 28.40
N THR A 112 2.42 -5.49 28.39
CA THR A 112 3.45 -4.44 28.28
C THR A 112 3.35 -3.67 26.97
N ASN A 113 3.12 -4.36 25.85
CA ASN A 113 2.96 -3.72 24.56
C ASN A 113 1.69 -2.85 24.53
N ILE A 114 0.58 -3.33 25.10
CA ILE A 114 -0.67 -2.56 25.23
C ILE A 114 -0.44 -1.29 26.07
N LYS A 115 0.26 -1.39 27.22
CA LYS A 115 0.59 -0.22 28.05
C LYS A 115 1.41 0.82 27.29
N LYS A 116 2.39 0.39 26.48
CA LYS A 116 3.18 1.27 25.62
C LYS A 116 2.33 1.91 24.51
N GLY A 117 1.46 1.13 23.87
CA GLY A 117 0.54 1.60 22.82
C GLY A 117 -0.44 2.64 23.34
N LEU A 118 -1.01 2.43 24.53
CA LEU A 118 -1.90 3.42 25.16
C LEU A 118 -1.18 4.73 25.45
N LYS A 119 0.05 4.68 25.99
CA LYS A 119 0.89 5.88 26.20
C LYS A 119 1.11 6.63 24.88
N PHE A 120 1.40 5.91 23.80
CA PHE A 120 1.54 6.51 22.48
C PHE A 120 0.25 7.19 22.01
N ILE A 121 -0.90 6.50 22.07
CA ILE A 121 -2.20 7.04 21.67
C ILE A 121 -2.53 8.31 22.46
N HIS A 122 -2.33 8.29 23.79
CA HIS A 122 -2.59 9.45 24.64
C HIS A 122 -1.69 10.65 24.31
N ALA A 123 -0.42 10.41 23.99
CA ALA A 123 0.55 11.47 23.70
C ALA A 123 0.42 12.06 22.28
N ASN A 124 0.01 11.28 21.28
CA ASN A 124 0.15 11.64 19.87
C ASN A 124 -1.17 11.91 19.13
N THR A 125 -2.32 11.50 19.67
CA THR A 125 -3.60 11.65 18.94
C THR A 125 -3.90 13.11 18.63
N GLU A 126 -3.77 14.02 19.59
CA GLU A 126 -4.06 15.45 19.37
C GLU A 126 -3.18 16.05 18.28
N ILE A 127 -1.87 15.75 18.35
CA ILE A 127 -0.85 16.26 17.44
C ILE A 127 -1.17 15.82 16.01
N LEU A 128 -1.33 14.51 15.82
CA LEU A 128 -1.56 13.92 14.50
C LEU A 128 -2.92 14.34 13.90
N LEU A 129 -3.95 14.52 14.72
CA LEU A 129 -5.24 15.04 14.25
C LEU A 129 -5.13 16.51 13.84
N LYS A 130 -4.37 17.32 14.58
CA LYS A 130 -4.19 18.75 14.29
C LYS A 130 -3.37 18.97 13.03
N GLU A 131 -2.31 18.19 12.81
CA GLU A 131 -1.50 18.23 11.59
C GLU A 131 -2.31 17.92 10.33
N ASN A 132 -3.39 17.15 10.45
CA ASN A 132 -4.24 16.72 9.34
C ASN A 132 -5.62 17.38 9.34
N SER A 133 -5.85 18.40 10.18
CA SER A 133 -7.19 18.95 10.41
C SER A 133 -7.79 19.65 9.18
N GLN A 134 -6.95 20.16 8.27
CA GLN A 134 -7.38 20.78 7.02
C GLN A 134 -8.08 19.76 6.11
N GLN A 135 -7.47 18.59 5.92
CA GLN A 135 -8.03 17.53 5.09
C GLN A 135 -7.55 16.15 5.56
N PHE A 136 -8.41 15.44 6.29
CA PHE A 136 -8.16 14.05 6.62
C PHE A 136 -8.26 13.16 5.37
N PRO A 137 -7.35 12.18 5.20
CA PRO A 137 -7.53 11.15 4.19
C PRO A 137 -8.88 10.43 4.38
N ARG A 138 -9.56 10.13 3.27
CA ARG A 138 -10.87 9.46 3.32
C ARG A 138 -10.79 8.12 4.04
N TRP A 139 -9.78 7.30 3.71
CA TRP A 139 -9.56 6.02 4.38
C TRP A 139 -9.41 6.18 5.89
N PHE A 140 -8.73 7.22 6.36
CA PHE A 140 -8.53 7.46 7.80
C PHE A 140 -9.85 7.84 8.46
N THR A 141 -10.61 8.73 7.81
CA THR A 141 -11.94 9.15 8.26
C THR A 141 -12.88 7.95 8.43
N ILE A 142 -12.77 6.95 7.55
CA ILE A 142 -13.48 5.69 7.69
C ILE A 142 -12.85 4.89 8.84
N VAL A 143 -11.61 4.43 8.72
CA VAL A 143 -11.03 3.40 9.60
C VAL A 143 -10.91 3.86 11.07
N PHE A 144 -10.45 5.08 11.32
CA PHE A 144 -10.03 5.49 12.67
C PHE A 144 -11.16 5.50 13.70
N PRO A 145 -12.34 6.12 13.47
CA PRO A 145 -13.43 6.04 14.43
C PRO A 145 -13.92 4.61 14.68
N ALA A 146 -13.88 3.75 13.65
CA ALA A 146 -14.25 2.33 13.79
C ALA A 146 -13.28 1.61 14.74
N MET A 147 -11.98 1.87 14.62
CA MET A 147 -10.97 1.29 15.49
C MET A 147 -11.10 1.76 16.93
N VAL A 148 -11.41 3.04 17.15
CA VAL A 148 -11.68 3.57 18.50
C VAL A 148 -12.90 2.87 19.12
N GLN A 149 -13.98 2.67 18.35
CA GLN A 149 -15.16 1.96 18.81
C GLN A 149 -14.86 0.48 19.12
N LEU A 150 -14.09 -0.20 18.26
CA LEU A 150 -13.70 -1.59 18.46
C LEU A 150 -12.80 -1.74 19.70
N ALA A 151 -11.82 -0.86 19.90
CA ALA A 151 -10.97 -0.81 21.09
C ALA A 151 -11.80 -0.69 22.37
N LYS A 152 -12.78 0.22 22.39
CA LYS A 152 -13.70 0.37 23.52
C LYS A 152 -14.50 -0.91 23.79
N SER A 153 -14.98 -1.58 22.74
CA SER A 153 -15.77 -2.81 22.87
C SER A 153 -15.01 -3.98 23.49
N VAL A 154 -13.67 -4.02 23.35
CA VAL A 154 -12.79 -5.05 23.94
C VAL A 154 -12.18 -4.62 25.28
N GLY A 155 -12.65 -3.51 25.87
CA GLY A 155 -12.18 -3.01 27.16
C GLY A 155 -10.81 -2.33 27.13
N LEU A 156 -10.42 -1.74 25.99
CA LEU A 156 -9.29 -0.81 25.91
C LEU A 156 -9.80 0.61 26.08
N GLU A 157 -9.57 1.21 27.26
CA GLU A 157 -9.96 2.60 27.53
C GLU A 157 -8.96 3.58 26.91
N THR A 158 -9.30 4.10 25.73
CA THR A 158 -8.56 5.21 25.11
C THR A 158 -9.07 6.54 25.67
N ILE A 159 -8.44 7.03 26.74
CA ILE A 159 -8.69 8.38 27.26
C ILE A 159 -8.04 9.38 26.32
N PHE A 160 -8.84 10.12 25.55
CA PHE A 160 -8.35 11.24 24.76
C PHE A 160 -8.41 12.51 25.62
N VAL A 161 -7.30 13.24 25.70
CA VAL A 161 -7.22 14.48 26.50
C VAL A 161 -8.17 15.54 25.91
N ASN A 162 -8.74 16.39 26.78
CA ASN A 162 -9.79 17.39 26.47
C ASN A 162 -9.51 18.30 25.25
N GLY A 163 -8.27 18.41 24.75
CA GLY A 163 -7.93 19.13 23.51
C GLY A 163 -8.33 18.41 22.22
N SER A 164 -8.47 17.08 22.26
CA SER A 164 -8.75 16.24 21.08
C SER A 164 -10.24 16.07 20.78
N GLU A 165 -11.14 16.38 21.71
CA GLU A 165 -12.58 16.05 21.58
C GLU A 165 -13.24 16.68 20.35
N ARG A 166 -12.87 17.92 20.02
CA ARG A 166 -13.40 18.61 18.82
C ARG A 166 -12.93 17.92 17.54
N LEU A 167 -11.62 17.68 17.41
CA LEU A 167 -11.04 17.03 16.22
C LEU A 167 -11.56 15.59 16.05
N LEU A 168 -11.71 14.85 17.15
CA LEU A 168 -12.32 13.52 17.15
C LEU A 168 -13.79 13.58 16.70
N SER A 169 -14.55 14.53 17.24
CA SER A 169 -15.95 14.76 16.83
C SER A 169 -16.05 15.10 15.35
N ASP A 170 -15.13 15.92 14.84
CA ASP A 170 -15.09 16.27 13.42
C ASP A 170 -14.85 15.05 12.52
N VAL A 171 -13.89 14.18 12.87
CA VAL A 171 -13.63 12.94 12.12
C VAL A 171 -14.85 12.00 12.19
N VAL A 172 -15.48 11.85 13.36
CA VAL A 172 -16.69 11.04 13.55
C VAL A 172 -17.85 11.57 12.70
N MET A 173 -18.07 12.88 12.68
CA MET A 173 -19.12 13.52 11.88
C MET A 173 -18.85 13.36 10.38
N LYS A 174 -17.61 13.56 9.93
CA LYS A 174 -17.21 13.32 8.53
C LYS A 174 -17.43 11.86 8.13
N ARG A 175 -17.10 10.90 9.01
CA ARG A 175 -17.37 9.48 8.77
C ARG A 175 -18.86 9.23 8.59
N LYS A 176 -19.71 9.79 9.46
CA LYS A 176 -21.17 9.65 9.34
C LYS A 176 -21.67 10.14 7.98
N VAL A 177 -21.22 11.32 7.54
CA VAL A 177 -21.56 11.85 6.22
C VAL A 177 -21.12 10.90 5.10
N ILE A 178 -19.90 10.37 5.14
CA ILE A 178 -19.41 9.38 4.17
C ILE A 178 -20.32 8.15 4.12
N LEU A 179 -20.63 7.56 5.28
CA LEU A 179 -21.44 6.33 5.35
C LEU A 179 -22.91 6.52 4.93
N GLU A 180 -23.46 7.72 5.11
CA GLU A 180 -24.85 8.05 4.73
C GLU A 180 -24.97 8.48 3.26
N SER A 181 -23.91 9.06 2.70
CA SER A 181 -23.92 9.65 1.35
C SER A 181 -23.45 8.67 0.27
N GLU A 182 -22.54 7.76 0.58
CA GLU A 182 -21.91 6.89 -0.40
C GLU A 182 -22.58 5.50 -0.49
N LYS A 183 -22.65 4.94 -1.71
CA LYS A 183 -23.07 3.55 -1.90
C LYS A 183 -21.91 2.60 -1.62
N LEU A 184 -22.25 1.38 -1.19
CA LEU A 184 -21.29 0.29 -0.93
C LEU A 184 -20.28 0.08 -2.05
N MET A 185 -20.76 0.13 -3.30
CA MET A 185 -20.00 -0.08 -4.53
C MET A 185 -19.99 1.16 -5.40
N ASP A 186 -19.77 2.34 -4.81
CA ASP A 186 -19.56 3.56 -5.58
C ASP A 186 -18.10 3.68 -6.03
N MET A 187 -17.85 3.35 -7.31
CA MET A 187 -16.57 3.59 -7.97
C MET A 187 -16.56 4.91 -8.77
N THR A 188 -17.68 5.62 -8.81
CA THR A 188 -17.89 6.80 -9.67
C THR A 188 -17.56 8.13 -8.98
N ALA A 189 -17.57 8.15 -7.65
CA ALA A 189 -17.33 9.35 -6.85
C ALA A 189 -15.88 9.88 -6.90
N GLY A 190 -14.96 9.18 -7.55
CA GLY A 190 -13.56 9.57 -7.63
C GLY A 190 -12.73 9.13 -6.41
N HIS A 191 -13.25 8.22 -5.58
CA HIS A 191 -12.54 7.69 -4.41
C HIS A 191 -11.55 6.58 -4.80
N ASP A 192 -10.56 6.34 -3.93
CA ASP A 192 -9.51 5.33 -4.15
C ASP A 192 -10.05 3.90 -4.14
N GLN A 193 -11.02 3.65 -3.26
CA GLN A 193 -11.63 2.35 -3.04
C GLN A 193 -13.09 2.54 -2.60
N PRO A 194 -14.01 1.64 -3.02
CA PRO A 194 -15.40 1.67 -2.57
C PRO A 194 -15.48 1.45 -1.06
N LEU A 195 -16.62 1.80 -0.45
CA LEU A 195 -16.85 1.56 0.98
C LEU A 195 -16.58 0.10 1.38
N LEU A 196 -16.97 -0.85 0.53
CA LEU A 196 -16.79 -2.28 0.79
C LEU A 196 -15.31 -2.71 0.96
N ALA A 197 -14.34 -1.94 0.46
CA ALA A 197 -12.91 -2.20 0.68
C ALA A 197 -12.44 -1.93 2.12
N TYR A 198 -13.29 -1.32 2.95
CA TYR A 198 -13.06 -1.08 4.38
C TYR A 198 -14.05 -1.89 5.22
N LEU A 199 -14.43 -3.09 4.76
CA LEU A 199 -15.46 -3.94 5.37
C LEU A 199 -15.24 -4.12 6.88
N GLU A 200 -13.98 -4.24 7.29
CA GLU A 200 -13.56 -4.41 8.69
C GLU A 200 -13.85 -3.19 9.58
N SER A 201 -14.11 -2.05 8.96
CA SER A 201 -14.44 -0.81 9.63
C SER A 201 -15.94 -0.59 9.80
N PHE A 202 -16.82 -1.53 9.44
CA PHE A 202 -18.28 -1.37 9.59
C PHE A 202 -18.84 -2.06 10.84
N PRO A 203 -19.93 -1.51 11.43
CA PRO A 203 -20.64 -2.18 12.51
C PRO A 203 -21.22 -3.55 12.08
N ASN A 204 -21.42 -4.46 13.05
CA ASN A 204 -21.93 -5.81 12.79
C ASN A 204 -23.29 -5.87 12.07
N TYR A 205 -24.16 -4.86 12.18
CA TYR A 205 -25.44 -4.84 11.44
C TYR A 205 -25.26 -4.56 9.94
N PHE A 206 -24.12 -4.01 9.54
CA PHE A 206 -23.77 -3.80 8.14
C PHE A 206 -23.34 -5.13 7.47
N VAL A 207 -22.98 -6.12 8.30
CA VAL A 207 -22.50 -7.45 7.94
C VAL A 207 -23.63 -8.45 7.62
N ASP A 208 -24.89 -8.09 7.88
CA ASP A 208 -26.07 -8.88 7.48
C ASP A 208 -26.26 -8.95 5.94
N GLN A 209 -25.35 -8.35 5.18
CA GLN A 209 -25.28 -8.43 3.72
C GLN A 209 -24.25 -9.44 3.24
N LYS A 210 -24.27 -10.67 3.78
CA LYS A 210 -23.36 -11.76 3.36
C LYS A 210 -23.35 -11.92 1.83
N ASP A 211 -24.51 -11.87 1.21
CA ASP A 211 -24.64 -11.98 -0.25
C ASP A 211 -23.93 -10.86 -1.00
N GLN A 212 -23.92 -9.63 -0.46
CA GLN A 212 -23.20 -8.51 -1.06
C GLN A 212 -21.68 -8.68 -0.91
N ILE A 213 -21.20 -9.18 0.23
CA ILE A 213 -19.77 -9.47 0.41
C ILE A 213 -19.33 -10.53 -0.61
N LEU A 214 -20.07 -11.64 -0.68
CA LEU A 214 -19.75 -12.78 -1.56
C LEU A 214 -19.80 -12.41 -3.05
N LYS A 215 -20.70 -11.50 -3.44
CA LYS A 215 -20.82 -11.03 -4.83
C LYS A 215 -19.59 -10.25 -5.32
N HIS A 216 -18.81 -9.66 -4.42
CA HIS A 216 -17.67 -8.80 -4.76
C HIS A 216 -16.32 -9.43 -4.43
N LEU A 217 -16.28 -10.73 -4.13
CA LEU A 217 -15.02 -11.46 -4.03
C LEU A 217 -14.36 -11.57 -5.40
N SER A 218 -13.07 -11.25 -5.45
CA SER A 218 -12.21 -11.49 -6.61
C SER A 218 -12.03 -13.00 -6.85
N GLU A 219 -11.50 -13.36 -8.03
CA GLU A 219 -11.28 -14.76 -8.39
C GLU A 219 -10.36 -15.49 -7.41
N ASP A 220 -9.37 -14.77 -6.86
CA ASP A 220 -8.43 -15.24 -5.84
C ASP A 220 -9.04 -15.37 -4.44
N GLY A 221 -10.31 -15.00 -4.25
CA GLY A 221 -11.01 -15.03 -2.97
C GLY A 221 -10.84 -13.78 -2.10
N SER A 222 -10.09 -12.78 -2.56
CA SER A 222 -9.90 -11.54 -1.83
C SER A 222 -11.10 -10.59 -1.98
N LEU A 223 -11.24 -9.68 -1.02
CA LEU A 223 -12.07 -8.50 -1.16
C LEU A 223 -11.16 -7.29 -1.45
N PHE A 224 -11.14 -6.85 -2.71
CA PHE A 224 -10.28 -5.77 -3.23
C PHE A 224 -8.78 -5.98 -2.94
N GLN A 225 -8.31 -7.23 -2.91
CA GLN A 225 -6.92 -7.55 -2.58
C GLN A 225 -6.47 -7.02 -1.20
N SER A 226 -7.40 -6.64 -0.32
CA SER A 226 -7.12 -6.16 1.04
C SER A 226 -7.18 -7.32 2.03
N PRO A 227 -6.08 -7.63 2.75
CA PRO A 227 -6.10 -8.68 3.77
C PRO A 227 -7.03 -8.36 4.94
N SER A 228 -7.11 -7.11 5.44
CA SER A 228 -8.03 -6.75 6.51
C SER A 228 -9.51 -6.90 6.12
N ALA A 229 -9.88 -6.42 4.93
CA ALA A 229 -11.26 -6.54 4.44
C ALA A 229 -11.63 -8.02 4.22
N THR A 230 -10.70 -8.80 3.68
CA THR A 230 -10.91 -10.25 3.47
C THR A 230 -10.96 -11.02 4.78
N ALA A 231 -10.17 -10.64 5.79
CA ALA A 231 -10.25 -11.18 7.15
C ALA A 231 -11.64 -10.95 7.74
N GLN A 232 -12.17 -9.73 7.66
CA GLN A 232 -13.55 -9.46 8.10
C GLN A 232 -14.58 -10.25 7.28
N ALA A 233 -14.41 -10.35 5.96
CA ALA A 233 -15.30 -11.14 5.11
C ALA A 233 -15.33 -12.60 5.54
N PHE A 234 -14.17 -13.21 5.82
CA PHE A 234 -14.08 -14.57 6.35
C PHE A 234 -14.76 -14.71 7.71
N MET A 235 -14.46 -13.83 8.67
CA MET A 235 -15.07 -13.87 10.02
C MET A 235 -16.61 -13.75 9.98
N SER A 236 -17.12 -13.05 8.97
CA SER A 236 -18.55 -12.80 8.80
C SER A 236 -19.31 -13.92 8.09
N THR A 237 -18.64 -14.58 7.14
CA THR A 237 -19.29 -15.48 6.17
C THR A 237 -18.86 -16.95 6.31
N GLY A 238 -17.68 -17.22 6.87
CA GLY A 238 -17.05 -18.53 6.84
C GLY A 238 -16.61 -18.95 5.43
N ASN A 239 -16.54 -18.03 4.46
CA ASN A 239 -16.26 -18.37 3.07
C ASN A 239 -14.85 -18.95 2.88
N GLN A 240 -14.78 -20.12 2.24
CA GLN A 240 -13.53 -20.86 2.06
C GLN A 240 -12.53 -20.16 1.12
N LYS A 241 -12.98 -19.43 0.10
CA LYS A 241 -12.08 -18.69 -0.80
C LYS A 241 -11.37 -17.54 -0.07
N CYS A 242 -12.09 -16.83 0.81
CA CYS A 242 -11.45 -15.83 1.67
C CYS A 242 -10.35 -16.45 2.52
N LEU A 243 -10.60 -17.65 3.07
CA LEU A 243 -9.62 -18.37 3.87
C LEU A 243 -8.41 -18.83 3.04
N GLU A 244 -8.63 -19.38 1.84
CA GLU A 244 -7.57 -19.78 0.91
C GLU A 244 -6.67 -18.59 0.55
N TYR A 245 -7.26 -17.42 0.27
CA TYR A 245 -6.53 -16.18 0.07
C TYR A 245 -5.66 -15.82 1.28
N LEU A 246 -6.24 -15.76 2.49
CA LEU A 246 -5.51 -15.41 3.70
C LEU A 246 -4.38 -16.39 4.02
N MET A 247 -4.61 -17.69 3.85
CA MET A 247 -3.56 -18.71 3.99
C MET A 247 -2.44 -18.52 2.98
N SER A 248 -2.77 -18.19 1.72
CA SER A 248 -1.78 -17.95 0.67
C SER A 248 -0.87 -16.77 1.02
N ILE A 249 -1.42 -15.71 1.61
CA ILE A 249 -0.64 -14.54 2.02
C ILE A 249 0.29 -14.92 3.17
N VAL A 250 -0.22 -15.58 4.22
CA VAL A 250 0.61 -15.93 5.38
C VAL A 250 1.71 -16.93 5.01
N HIS A 251 1.44 -17.82 4.05
CA HIS A 251 2.45 -18.75 3.53
C HIS A 251 3.57 -18.00 2.81
N LYS A 252 3.24 -17.01 1.97
CA LYS A 252 4.22 -16.22 1.22
C LYS A 252 4.91 -15.15 2.10
N CYS A 253 4.17 -14.58 3.05
CA CYS A 253 4.59 -13.49 3.93
C CYS A 253 4.59 -13.97 5.40
N PRO A 254 5.54 -14.82 5.82
CA PRO A 254 5.51 -15.43 7.16
C PRO A 254 5.75 -14.42 8.30
N ASN A 255 6.32 -13.25 7.98
CA ASN A 255 6.72 -12.22 8.93
C ASN A 255 5.76 -11.02 8.91
N GLY A 256 4.46 -11.27 8.88
CA GLY A 256 3.44 -10.23 8.77
C GLY A 256 3.01 -10.00 7.31
N VAL A 257 1.80 -9.47 7.14
CA VAL A 257 1.16 -9.37 5.83
C VAL A 257 1.12 -7.92 5.33
N PRO A 258 1.12 -7.69 4.01
CA PRO A 258 1.03 -6.35 3.44
C PRO A 258 -0.39 -5.79 3.54
N SER A 259 -0.58 -4.52 3.17
CA SER A 259 -1.92 -3.91 3.05
C SER A 259 -2.67 -4.30 1.77
N ARG A 260 -1.95 -4.85 0.78
CA ARG A 260 -2.51 -5.34 -0.47
C ARG A 260 -1.75 -6.56 -0.98
N PHE A 261 -2.46 -7.57 -1.46
CA PHE A 261 -1.86 -8.78 -2.03
C PHE A 261 -2.77 -9.42 -3.11
N PRO A 262 -2.24 -10.05 -4.19
CA PRO A 262 -0.83 -10.08 -4.59
C PRO A 262 -0.32 -8.71 -5.01
N VAL A 263 1.00 -8.54 -4.96
CA VAL A 263 1.69 -7.39 -5.54
C VAL A 263 2.04 -7.67 -6.99
N ASP A 264 2.08 -6.62 -7.83
CA ASP A 264 2.49 -6.75 -9.22
C ASP A 264 4.02 -6.95 -9.28
N GLU A 265 4.44 -8.21 -9.41
CA GLU A 265 5.86 -8.60 -9.48
C GLU A 265 6.60 -7.98 -10.66
N GLU A 266 5.92 -7.79 -11.79
CA GLU A 266 6.50 -7.14 -12.97
C GLU A 266 6.77 -5.66 -12.69
N LEU A 267 5.84 -4.97 -12.04
CA LEU A 267 6.03 -3.58 -11.58
C LEU A 267 7.20 -3.48 -10.60
N ILE A 268 7.31 -4.40 -9.64
CA ILE A 268 8.41 -4.44 -8.68
C ILE A 268 9.76 -4.56 -9.40
N ASN A 269 9.84 -5.49 -10.36
CA ASN A 269 11.04 -5.70 -11.17
C ASN A 269 11.41 -4.46 -11.99
N LEU A 270 10.43 -3.79 -12.60
CA LEU A 270 10.65 -2.55 -13.34
C LEU A 270 11.15 -1.41 -12.43
N CYS A 271 10.59 -1.27 -11.23
CA CYS A 271 11.05 -0.29 -10.23
C CYS A 271 12.49 -0.54 -9.81
N MET A 272 12.84 -1.80 -9.54
CA MET A 272 14.19 -2.23 -9.21
C MET A 272 15.18 -1.87 -10.33
N ILE A 273 14.84 -2.16 -11.59
CA ILE A 273 15.71 -1.84 -12.73
C ILE A 273 15.89 -0.32 -12.88
N ASP A 274 14.82 0.47 -12.77
CA ASP A 274 14.96 1.94 -12.81
C ASP A 274 15.87 2.45 -11.70
N HIS A 275 15.77 1.87 -10.51
CA HIS A 275 16.61 2.24 -9.38
C HIS A 275 18.10 1.95 -9.66
N ILE A 276 18.41 0.73 -10.09
CA ILE A 276 19.78 0.32 -10.45
C ILE A 276 20.37 1.20 -11.55
N GLN A 277 19.57 1.53 -12.58
CA GLN A 277 20.00 2.42 -13.66
C GLN A 277 20.27 3.84 -13.16
N ARG A 278 19.41 4.39 -12.29
CA ARG A 278 19.58 5.73 -11.75
C ARG A 278 20.75 5.86 -10.77
N MET A 279 21.13 4.77 -10.11
CA MET A 279 22.35 4.71 -9.31
C MET A 279 23.62 4.59 -10.16
N GLY A 280 23.51 4.42 -11.47
CA GLY A 280 24.66 4.20 -12.35
C GLY A 280 25.26 2.79 -12.24
N LEU A 281 24.52 1.83 -11.69
CA LEU A 281 25.00 0.46 -11.41
C LEU A 281 24.64 -0.56 -12.50
N ALA A 282 23.92 -0.15 -13.54
CA ALA A 282 23.36 -1.03 -14.57
C ALA A 282 24.39 -2.00 -15.20
N ASN A 283 25.62 -1.53 -15.44
CA ASN A 283 26.67 -2.32 -16.09
C ASN A 283 27.03 -3.61 -15.33
N HIS A 284 26.78 -3.67 -14.02
CA HIS A 284 27.01 -4.87 -13.21
C HIS A 284 25.91 -5.92 -13.37
N PHE A 285 24.73 -5.52 -13.85
CA PHE A 285 23.50 -6.32 -13.89
C PHE A 285 22.91 -6.47 -15.30
N ASN A 286 23.72 -6.28 -16.35
CA ASN A 286 23.23 -6.26 -17.74
C ASN A 286 22.44 -7.52 -18.12
N LYS A 287 22.93 -8.71 -17.75
CA LYS A 287 22.27 -9.99 -18.08
C LYS A 287 20.91 -10.10 -17.39
N GLU A 288 20.85 -9.73 -16.12
CA GLU A 288 19.65 -9.78 -15.31
C GLU A 288 18.60 -8.77 -15.80
N ILE A 289 19.03 -7.55 -16.14
CA ILE A 289 18.18 -6.50 -16.74
C ILE A 289 17.63 -6.96 -18.10
N GLU A 290 18.48 -7.51 -18.97
CA GLU A 290 18.09 -8.01 -20.29
C GLU A 290 17.06 -9.13 -20.19
N GLN A 291 17.27 -10.10 -19.27
CA GLN A 291 16.33 -11.19 -19.05
C GLN A 291 14.95 -10.69 -18.60
N ILE A 292 14.90 -9.81 -17.59
CA ILE A 292 13.63 -9.27 -17.08
C ILE A 292 12.92 -8.46 -18.16
N LEU A 293 13.63 -7.53 -18.82
CA LEU A 293 13.01 -6.68 -19.84
C LEU A 293 12.58 -7.48 -21.08
N GLY A 294 13.27 -8.57 -21.40
CA GLY A 294 12.81 -9.53 -22.41
C GLY A 294 11.45 -10.13 -22.07
N GLN A 295 11.24 -10.57 -20.83
CA GLN A 295 9.94 -11.09 -20.36
C GLN A 295 8.84 -10.01 -20.40
N VAL A 296 9.14 -8.79 -19.92
CA VAL A 296 8.19 -7.67 -19.99
C VAL A 296 7.80 -7.36 -21.43
N TYR A 297 8.76 -7.40 -22.35
CA TYR A 297 8.49 -7.19 -23.77
C TYR A 297 7.54 -8.26 -24.33
N GLU A 298 7.80 -9.53 -24.05
CA GLU A 298 6.94 -10.65 -24.48
C GLU A 298 5.51 -10.52 -23.93
N ASN A 299 5.37 -10.20 -22.64
CA ASN A 299 4.08 -9.95 -22.01
C ASN A 299 3.32 -8.82 -22.72
N GLN A 300 3.98 -7.70 -23.04
CA GLN A 300 3.35 -6.60 -23.76
C GLN A 300 2.93 -6.95 -25.19
N MET A 301 3.70 -7.81 -25.87
CA MET A 301 3.35 -8.26 -27.22
C MET A 301 2.15 -9.20 -27.22
N ASN A 302 2.01 -10.04 -26.18
CA ASN A 302 0.92 -10.99 -26.04
C ASN A 302 -0.38 -10.36 -25.48
N ASN A 303 -0.26 -9.33 -24.63
CA ASN A 303 -1.39 -8.72 -23.91
C ASN A 303 -2.05 -7.54 -24.65
N GLN A 304 -2.04 -7.52 -25.99
CA GLN A 304 -2.62 -6.42 -26.79
C GLN A 304 -4.14 -6.21 -26.59
N ASN A 305 -4.83 -7.05 -25.81
CA ASN A 305 -6.29 -7.05 -25.65
C ASN A 305 -6.83 -6.67 -24.26
N GLU A 306 -5.99 -6.36 -23.26
CA GLU A 306 -6.48 -6.11 -21.89
C GLU A 306 -6.86 -4.63 -21.66
N TYR A 307 -7.95 -4.19 -22.30
CA TYR A 307 -8.37 -2.79 -22.33
C TYR A 307 -9.25 -2.32 -21.16
N LEU A 308 -9.50 -3.15 -20.16
CA LEU A 308 -10.38 -2.80 -19.04
C LEU A 308 -9.73 -3.13 -17.70
N SER A 309 -8.84 -2.25 -17.24
CA SER A 309 -8.44 -2.25 -15.84
C SER A 309 -9.45 -1.43 -15.05
N GLU A 310 -9.87 -1.94 -13.89
CA GLU A 310 -10.68 -1.18 -12.94
C GLU A 310 -10.06 0.18 -12.64
N ILE A 311 -10.89 1.23 -12.47
CA ILE A 311 -10.42 2.60 -12.15
C ILE A 311 -9.51 2.60 -10.90
N SER A 312 -9.76 1.68 -9.96
CA SER A 312 -8.98 1.46 -8.74
C SER A 312 -7.49 1.13 -9.01
N THR A 313 -7.16 0.47 -10.13
CA THR A 313 -5.78 0.06 -10.50
C THR A 313 -5.12 1.02 -11.50
N LEU A 314 -5.83 2.08 -11.91
CA LEU A 314 -5.39 3.01 -12.94
C LEU A 314 -4.01 3.64 -12.67
N PRO A 315 -3.67 4.12 -11.45
CA PRO A 315 -2.35 4.71 -11.22
C PRO A 315 -1.22 3.69 -11.29
N GLU A 316 -1.41 2.48 -10.76
CA GLU A 316 -0.41 1.40 -10.78
C GLU A 316 -0.15 0.95 -12.21
N ARG A 317 -1.22 0.74 -12.99
CA ARG A 317 -1.13 0.42 -14.41
C ARG A 317 -0.39 1.50 -15.18
N LEU A 318 -0.80 2.76 -15.03
CA LEU A 318 -0.20 3.86 -15.77
C LEU A 318 1.27 4.08 -15.39
N PHE A 319 1.60 3.89 -14.11
CA PHE A 319 2.98 3.90 -13.65
C PHE A 319 3.78 2.76 -14.29
N LYS A 320 3.28 1.52 -14.21
CA LYS A 320 3.91 0.33 -14.82
C LYS A 320 4.13 0.51 -16.31
N ASP A 321 3.09 0.90 -17.05
CA ASP A 321 3.13 1.09 -18.50
C ASP A 321 4.16 2.16 -18.89
N SER A 322 4.19 3.28 -18.17
CA SER A 322 5.17 4.35 -18.40
C SER A 322 6.61 3.90 -18.12
N LEU A 323 6.80 3.07 -17.09
CA LEU A 323 8.10 2.57 -16.68
C LEU A 323 8.61 1.53 -17.67
N ALA A 324 7.77 0.54 -18.01
CA ALA A 324 8.06 -0.47 -19.01
C ALA A 324 8.38 0.17 -20.37
N PHE A 325 7.54 1.10 -20.85
CA PHE A 325 7.80 1.83 -22.09
C PHE A 325 9.18 2.48 -22.09
N ARG A 326 9.52 3.20 -21.00
CA ARG A 326 10.78 3.92 -20.90
C ARG A 326 11.98 2.98 -20.86
N LEU A 327 11.94 1.96 -20.00
CA LEU A 327 13.04 1.01 -19.83
C LEU A 327 13.27 0.16 -21.08
N LEU A 328 12.20 -0.29 -21.74
CA LEU A 328 12.27 -1.05 -22.99
C LEU A 328 12.89 -0.21 -24.13
N ARG A 329 12.46 1.05 -24.29
CA ARG A 329 13.04 1.93 -25.31
C ARG A 329 14.51 2.24 -25.05
N LEU A 330 14.91 2.46 -23.80
CA LEU A 330 16.33 2.67 -23.44
C LEU A 330 17.21 1.46 -23.79
N GLN A 331 16.64 0.25 -23.78
CA GLN A 331 17.34 -0.99 -24.17
C GLN A 331 17.19 -1.34 -25.66
N GLY A 332 16.58 -0.46 -26.47
CA GLY A 332 16.46 -0.64 -27.91
C GLY A 332 15.29 -1.52 -28.36
N TYR A 333 14.39 -1.92 -27.47
CA TYR A 333 13.17 -2.64 -27.86
C TYR A 333 12.21 -1.74 -28.63
N LYS A 334 11.54 -2.32 -29.64
CA LYS A 334 10.54 -1.63 -30.46
C LYS A 334 9.18 -1.66 -29.78
N ILE A 335 8.86 -0.61 -29.02
CA ILE A 335 7.55 -0.42 -28.36
C ILE A 335 6.79 0.76 -28.97
N ASN A 336 5.50 0.54 -29.25
CA ASN A 336 4.58 1.54 -29.80
C ASN A 336 4.13 2.54 -28.74
N GLN A 337 4.03 3.84 -29.08
CA GLN A 337 3.53 4.91 -28.20
C GLN A 337 2.16 4.62 -27.56
N GLY A 338 1.33 3.80 -28.20
CA GLY A 338 0.01 3.40 -27.71
C GLY A 338 0.04 2.70 -26.35
N SER A 339 1.15 2.07 -25.96
CA SER A 339 1.28 1.43 -24.64
C SER A 339 1.29 2.42 -23.48
N VAL A 340 1.61 3.70 -23.72
CA VAL A 340 1.57 4.76 -22.69
C VAL A 340 0.56 5.86 -23.01
N CYS A 341 0.16 6.03 -24.28
CA CYS A 341 -0.77 7.08 -24.72
C CYS A 341 -2.26 6.75 -24.52
N TRP A 342 -2.59 5.51 -24.14
CA TRP A 342 -3.98 5.02 -24.12
C TRP A 342 -4.94 5.87 -23.26
N PHE A 343 -4.47 6.42 -22.14
CA PHE A 343 -5.31 7.18 -21.21
C PHE A 343 -5.73 8.54 -21.80
N VAL A 344 -4.89 9.15 -22.65
CA VAL A 344 -5.19 10.46 -23.27
C VAL A 344 -6.33 10.35 -24.28
N ARG A 345 -6.55 9.15 -24.85
CA ARG A 345 -7.65 8.88 -25.78
C ARG A 345 -9.02 8.84 -25.10
N GLN A 346 -9.06 8.77 -23.77
CA GLN A 346 -10.29 8.62 -22.99
C GLN A 346 -10.55 9.87 -22.13
N PRO A 347 -11.52 10.74 -22.51
CA PRO A 347 -11.85 11.94 -21.74
C PRO A 347 -12.19 11.66 -20.27
N GLN A 348 -12.90 10.56 -19.99
CA GLN A 348 -13.24 10.18 -18.60
C GLN A 348 -12.01 9.87 -17.75
N MET A 349 -10.97 9.24 -18.31
CA MET A 349 -9.75 8.91 -17.58
C MET A 349 -8.94 10.18 -17.29
N ARG A 350 -8.86 11.10 -18.25
CA ARG A 350 -8.21 12.41 -18.04
C ARG A 350 -8.87 13.20 -16.93
N ALA A 351 -10.20 13.31 -16.96
CA ALA A 351 -10.95 13.99 -15.91
C ALA A 351 -10.77 13.32 -14.54
N TYR A 352 -10.72 11.99 -14.48
CA TYR A 352 -10.45 11.25 -13.24
C TYR A 352 -9.04 11.53 -12.71
N ILE A 353 -8.01 11.54 -13.58
CA ILE A 353 -6.63 11.87 -13.22
C ILE A 353 -6.56 13.28 -12.65
N GLU A 354 -7.13 14.27 -13.35
CA GLU A 354 -7.13 15.68 -12.94
C GLU A 354 -7.86 15.92 -11.60
N LYS A 355 -8.92 15.17 -11.31
CA LYS A 355 -9.65 15.24 -10.04
C LYS A 355 -8.83 14.67 -8.86
N ASN A 356 -7.87 13.77 -9.12
CA ASN A 356 -7.13 13.02 -8.11
C ASN A 356 -5.64 13.40 -8.09
N GLN A 357 -5.34 14.69 -7.93
CA GLN A 357 -3.99 15.23 -8.13
C GLN A 357 -2.90 14.56 -7.26
N GLU A 358 -3.16 14.42 -5.95
CA GLU A 358 -2.20 13.82 -5.01
C GLU A 358 -1.77 12.42 -5.45
N ARG A 359 -2.73 11.59 -5.88
CA ARG A 359 -2.52 10.20 -6.29
C ARG A 359 -1.72 10.07 -7.58
N PHE A 360 -1.98 10.96 -8.53
CA PHE A 360 -1.37 10.89 -9.86
C PHE A 360 -0.10 11.72 -10.00
N THR A 361 0.32 12.52 -9.01
CA THR A 361 1.53 13.36 -9.12
C THR A 361 2.79 12.56 -9.44
N CYS A 362 3.06 11.47 -8.70
CA CYS A 362 4.23 10.63 -8.99
C CYS A 362 4.09 9.82 -10.28
N VAL A 363 2.87 9.41 -10.61
CA VAL A 363 2.57 8.69 -11.86
C VAL A 363 2.81 9.61 -13.07
N MET A 364 2.30 10.84 -13.02
CA MET A 364 2.46 11.85 -14.07
C MET A 364 3.90 12.29 -14.23
N TYR A 365 4.69 12.30 -13.15
CA TYR A 365 6.13 12.53 -13.28
C TYR A 365 6.81 11.41 -14.08
N ASN A 366 6.47 10.14 -13.83
CA ASN A 366 7.03 9.02 -14.60
C ASN A 366 6.54 9.00 -16.05
N VAL A 367 5.25 9.31 -16.28
CA VAL A 367 4.70 9.51 -17.62
C VAL A 367 5.42 10.64 -18.35
N TYR A 368 5.68 11.78 -17.68
CA TYR A 368 6.43 12.89 -18.26
C TYR A 368 7.85 12.46 -18.68
N ARG A 369 8.58 11.73 -17.82
CA ARG A 369 9.90 11.17 -18.14
C ARG A 369 9.85 10.20 -19.32
N ALA A 370 8.80 9.39 -19.42
CA ALA A 370 8.63 8.47 -20.55
C ALA A 370 8.55 9.23 -21.89
N THR A 371 8.01 10.46 -21.88
CA THR A 371 7.94 11.29 -23.10
C THR A 371 9.27 11.85 -23.59
N ASP A 372 10.34 11.77 -22.81
CA ASP A 372 11.68 12.14 -23.27
C ASP A 372 12.25 11.16 -24.31
N LEU A 373 11.64 9.96 -24.44
CA LEU A 373 12.02 8.94 -25.43
C LEU A 373 11.11 8.90 -26.65
N MET A 374 10.37 9.98 -26.91
CA MET A 374 9.52 10.15 -28.08
C MET A 374 10.36 10.20 -29.38
N PHE A 375 9.89 9.51 -30.42
CA PHE A 375 10.46 9.60 -31.77
C PHE A 375 9.73 10.62 -32.65
N ASN A 376 10.41 11.08 -33.71
CA ASN A 376 9.81 11.98 -34.69
C ASN A 376 8.55 11.33 -35.32
N GLY A 377 7.44 12.06 -35.32
CA GLY A 377 6.14 11.59 -35.84
C GLY A 377 5.20 11.01 -34.78
N GLU A 378 5.63 10.84 -33.54
CA GLU A 378 4.81 10.36 -32.42
C GLU A 378 3.96 11.49 -31.79
N THR A 379 3.01 12.02 -32.57
CA THR A 379 2.17 13.16 -32.15
C THR A 379 1.30 12.90 -30.92
N GLU A 380 1.01 11.64 -30.57
CA GLU A 380 0.27 11.33 -29.33
C GLU A 380 1.15 11.51 -28.09
N MET A 381 2.44 11.19 -28.20
CA MET A 381 3.41 11.44 -27.12
C MET A 381 3.56 12.94 -26.80
N GLU A 382 3.44 13.82 -27.80
CA GLU A 382 3.40 15.28 -27.57
C GLU A 382 2.19 15.71 -26.74
N LYS A 383 1.03 15.09 -26.99
CA LYS A 383 -0.18 15.33 -26.20
C LYS A 383 -0.02 14.81 -24.76
N VAL A 384 0.56 13.62 -24.59
CA VAL A 384 0.89 13.06 -23.27
C VAL A 384 1.85 13.99 -22.52
N ARG A 385 2.91 14.47 -23.17
CA ARG A 385 3.89 15.39 -22.57
C ARG A 385 3.24 16.67 -22.11
N SER A 386 2.39 17.26 -22.95
CA SER A 386 1.66 18.50 -22.64
C SER A 386 0.70 18.29 -21.47
N PHE A 387 -0.06 17.18 -21.47
CA PHE A 387 -0.96 16.84 -20.36
C PHE A 387 -0.21 16.65 -19.04
N ALA A 388 0.83 15.81 -19.03
CA ALA A 388 1.60 15.52 -17.83
C ALA A 388 2.30 16.78 -17.29
N ARG A 389 2.84 17.64 -18.17
CA ARG A 389 3.42 18.93 -17.76
C ARG A 389 2.39 19.84 -17.11
N ASN A 390 1.26 20.08 -17.77
CA ASN A 390 0.20 20.95 -17.25
C ASN A 390 -0.33 20.44 -15.90
N PHE A 391 -0.49 19.12 -15.77
CA PHE A 391 -0.88 18.47 -14.53
C PHE A 391 0.13 18.74 -13.41
N LEU A 392 1.43 18.51 -13.67
CA LEU A 392 2.49 18.71 -12.69
C LEU A 392 2.61 20.18 -12.29
N GLU A 393 2.56 21.12 -13.24
CA GLU A 393 2.56 22.56 -12.96
C GLU A 393 1.35 23.00 -12.12
N SER A 394 0.17 22.43 -12.37
CA SER A 394 -1.03 22.71 -11.58
C SER A 394 -0.89 22.17 -10.16
N SER A 395 -0.36 20.96 -9.99
CA SER A 395 -0.11 20.36 -8.68
C SER A 395 0.87 21.19 -7.83
N MET A 396 1.88 21.82 -8.46
CA MET A 396 2.84 22.70 -7.77
C MET A 396 2.21 24.03 -7.33
N LYS A 397 1.24 24.57 -8.08
CA LYS A 397 0.55 25.83 -7.74
C LYS A 397 -0.40 25.66 -6.56
N VAL A 398 -1.05 24.50 -6.42
CA VAL A 398 -1.88 24.19 -5.26
C VAL A 398 -1.05 24.18 -3.98
N VAL A 399 0.18 23.64 -4.03
CA VAL A 399 1.12 23.60 -2.90
C VAL A 399 1.62 25.01 -2.51
N ASN A 400 1.80 25.92 -3.47
CA ASN A 400 2.35 27.26 -3.19
C ASN A 400 1.32 28.28 -2.64
N ASN A 401 0.01 28.02 -2.77
CA ASN A 401 -1.03 28.90 -2.20
C ASN A 401 -1.35 28.57 -0.73
N GLU A 402 -0.75 27.51 -0.19
CA GLU A 402 -0.75 27.19 1.24
C GLU A 402 0.55 27.75 1.84
N ASP A 403 0.50 28.98 2.37
CA ASP A 403 1.63 29.64 3.03
C ASP A 403 2.12 28.82 4.24
N ASN A 404 3.07 27.91 3.99
CA ASN A 404 4.07 27.45 4.94
C ASN A 404 5.28 26.88 4.18
N LEU A 405 6.40 27.58 4.32
CA LEU A 405 7.74 27.35 3.75
C LEU A 405 8.44 26.05 4.20
N LEU A 406 7.71 24.95 4.38
CA LEU A 406 8.25 23.63 4.77
C LEU A 406 7.64 22.44 4.02
N LEU A 407 6.81 22.66 2.99
CA LEU A 407 6.09 21.58 2.30
C LEU A 407 6.59 21.24 0.87
N LEU A 408 7.91 21.07 0.72
CA LEU A 408 8.49 20.28 -0.38
C LEU A 408 8.63 18.74 -0.15
N PRO A 409 7.87 18.04 0.75
CA PRO A 409 7.90 16.59 0.80
C PRO A 409 7.24 15.92 -0.39
N SER A 410 6.51 16.57 -1.29
CA SER A 410 5.85 15.87 -2.42
C SER A 410 6.82 15.58 -3.58
N LEU A 411 7.77 16.48 -3.87
CA LEU A 411 8.89 16.24 -4.79
C LEU A 411 10.04 15.48 -4.11
N GLN A 412 10.29 15.77 -2.83
CA GLN A 412 11.08 14.84 -2.02
C GLN A 412 10.39 13.49 -1.87
N LYS A 413 9.05 13.36 -2.07
CA LYS A 413 8.22 12.13 -2.28
C LYS A 413 8.14 11.64 -3.70
N VAL A 414 8.51 12.41 -4.72
CA VAL A 414 8.85 11.83 -6.02
C VAL A 414 10.23 11.17 -5.91
N VAL A 415 11.09 11.72 -5.06
CA VAL A 415 12.31 11.04 -4.57
C VAL A 415 11.97 10.02 -3.47
N TYR A 416 10.95 10.22 -2.62
CA TYR A 416 10.53 9.38 -1.47
C TYR A 416 9.67 8.20 -1.89
N ILE A 417 8.90 8.26 -2.98
CA ILE A 417 8.23 7.12 -3.60
C ILE A 417 9.25 6.33 -4.44
N ASN A 418 10.38 6.96 -4.80
CA ASN A 418 11.62 6.25 -5.12
C ASN A 418 12.43 5.82 -3.88
N PHE A 419 12.07 6.23 -2.66
CA PHE A 419 12.81 5.98 -1.40
C PHE A 419 12.05 5.08 -0.40
N THR A 420 10.74 4.87 -0.55
CA THR A 420 9.97 3.84 0.16
C THR A 420 10.18 2.48 -0.51
N PHE A 421 10.60 2.48 -1.78
CA PHE A 421 11.26 1.33 -2.40
C PHE A 421 12.67 1.06 -1.83
N LEU A 422 13.25 1.98 -1.04
CA LEU A 422 14.59 1.95 -0.45
C LEU A 422 14.63 1.80 1.08
N LEU A 423 13.50 1.59 1.76
CA LEU A 423 13.58 1.07 3.15
C LEU A 423 14.33 -0.28 3.21
N LEU A 424 14.55 -0.93 2.07
CA LEU A 424 15.47 -2.06 1.91
C LEU A 424 16.94 -1.78 2.20
N MET A 425 17.41 -0.55 2.06
CA MET A 425 18.82 -0.26 2.36
C MET A 425 19.05 0.05 3.85
N ARG A 426 17.99 0.12 4.68
CA ARG A 426 18.13 0.45 6.11
C ARG A 426 18.70 -0.67 6.98
N LYS A 427 18.98 -1.87 6.44
CA LYS A 427 19.62 -2.97 7.18
C LYS A 427 21.02 -3.39 6.72
N ILE A 428 21.64 -2.70 5.75
CA ILE A 428 23.06 -2.96 5.41
C ILE A 428 24.02 -2.33 6.46
N HIS A 429 23.52 -1.61 7.47
CA HIS A 429 24.30 -1.09 8.61
C HIS A 429 23.97 -1.72 9.97
N SER A 430 23.81 -3.05 10.03
CA SER A 430 23.97 -3.77 11.31
C SER A 430 25.22 -4.66 11.38
N PHE A 431 26.11 -4.58 10.38
CA PHE A 431 27.49 -5.04 10.48
C PHE A 431 28.45 -3.86 10.34
N SER A 432 28.72 -3.24 11.50
CA SER A 432 30.05 -2.72 11.83
C SER A 432 30.45 -3.35 13.16
#